data_AF-A0A845YYY8-F1
#
_entry.id   AF-A0A845YYY8-F1
#
_cell.length_a   1.000
_cell.length_b   1.000
_cell.length_c   1.000
_cell.angle_alpha   90.00
_cell.angle_beta   90.00
_cell.angle_gamma   90.00
#
_symmetry.space_group_name_H-M   'P 1'
#
loop_
_entity.id
_entity.type
_entity.pdbx_description
1 polymer ?
#
loop_
_entity_poly.entity_id
_entity_poly.type
_entity_poly.pdbx_seq_one_letter_code
_entity_poly.pdbx_strand_id
1 'polypeptide(L)'
;MTPKQQKLLEKADQTLQAAQVLREQGFFDSATSRGYYGMFYIATAFLEGEKLSYSRHSAVIASFGQNFARPKRVPIEFHRYLIDAQNIRLKADYDVISCPVASERV
;
A
#
# COMPACT_ATOMS: atom_id res chain seq x y z
N MET A 1 10.84 11.44 -14.91
CA MET A 1 10.79 10.24 -14.06
C MET A 1 12.19 9.67 -13.97
N THR A 2 12.71 9.43 -12.77
CA THR A 2 14.06 8.88 -12.58
C THR A 2 14.07 7.36 -12.83
N PRO A 3 15.25 6.74 -13.09
CA PRO A 3 15.35 5.28 -13.16
C PRO A 3 14.89 4.57 -11.87
N LYS A 4 15.03 5.23 -10.71
CA LYS A 4 14.57 4.69 -9.43
C LYS A 4 13.04 4.77 -9.30
N GLN A 5 12.40 5.85 -9.74
CA GLN A 5 10.93 5.93 -9.83
C GLN A 5 10.38 4.82 -10.73
N GLN A 6 10.98 4.63 -11.90
CA GLN A 6 10.54 3.59 -12.83
C GLN A 6 10.56 2.20 -12.17
N LYS A 7 11.67 1.84 -11.51
CA LYS A 7 11.78 0.56 -10.78
C LYS A 7 10.79 0.44 -9.63
N LEU A 8 10.49 1.54 -8.93
CA LEU A 8 9.48 1.55 -7.87
C LEU A 8 8.07 1.30 -8.42
N LEU A 9 7.73 1.90 -9.57
CA LEU A 9 6.45 1.70 -10.24
C LEU A 9 6.32 0.27 -10.79
N GLU A 10 7.37 -0.26 -11.42
CA GLU A 10 7.43 -1.67 -11.85
C GLU A 10 7.22 -2.63 -10.68
N LYS A 11 7.88 -2.35 -9.55
CA LYS A 11 7.73 -3.15 -8.33
C LYS A 11 6.32 -3.03 -7.76
N ALA A 12 5.71 -1.85 -7.79
CA ALA A 12 4.32 -1.65 -7.39
C ALA A 12 3.38 -2.49 -8.25
N ASP A 13 3.54 -2.44 -9.57
CA ASP A 13 2.72 -3.20 -10.52
C ASP A 13 2.81 -4.71 -10.28
N GLN A 14 4.03 -5.26 -10.20
CA GLN A 14 4.25 -6.68 -9.87
C GLN A 14 3.63 -7.07 -8.52
N THR A 15 3.72 -6.18 -7.53
CA THR A 15 3.17 -6.42 -6.20
C THR A 15 1.64 -6.44 -6.22
N LEU A 16 1.00 -5.56 -7.01
CA LEU A 16 -0.45 -5.53 -7.16
C LEU A 16 -0.98 -6.73 -7.95
N GLN A 17 -0.26 -7.16 -8.99
CA GLN A 17 -0.57 -8.42 -9.68
C GLN A 17 -0.52 -9.62 -8.73
N ALA A 18 0.52 -9.71 -7.89
CA ALA A 18 0.60 -10.74 -6.87
C ALA A 18 -0.57 -10.65 -5.85
N ALA A 19 -0.97 -9.44 -5.45
CA ALA A 19 -2.12 -9.24 -4.57
C ALA A 19 -3.42 -9.80 -5.18
N GLN A 20 -3.63 -9.61 -6.48
CA GLN A 20 -4.81 -10.12 -7.20
C GLN A 20 -4.82 -11.65 -7.21
N VAL A 21 -3.70 -12.28 -7.58
CA VAL A 21 -3.56 -13.75 -7.59
C VAL A 21 -3.81 -14.34 -6.20
N LEU A 22 -3.22 -13.73 -5.15
CA LEU A 22 -3.41 -14.19 -3.77
C LEU A 22 -4.87 -14.07 -3.33
N ARG A 23 -5.55 -12.99 -3.70
CA ARG A 23 -6.97 -12.79 -3.39
C ARG A 23 -7.83 -13.86 -4.08
N GLU A 24 -7.56 -14.14 -5.35
CA GLU A 24 -8.29 -15.16 -6.13
C GLU A 24 -8.12 -16.56 -5.55
N GLN A 25 -6.96 -16.84 -4.96
CA GLN A 25 -6.67 -18.11 -4.29
C GLN A 25 -7.14 -18.16 -2.81
N GLY A 26 -7.82 -17.12 -2.32
CA GLY A 26 -8.34 -17.06 -0.94
C GLY A 26 -7.31 -16.68 0.13
N PHE A 27 -6.09 -16.30 -0.25
CA PHE A 27 -5.06 -15.82 0.67
C PHE A 27 -5.22 -14.33 0.98
N PHE A 28 -6.33 -13.97 1.63
CA PHE A 28 -6.74 -12.57 1.83
C PHE A 28 -5.76 -11.74 2.67
N ASP A 29 -5.17 -12.31 3.72
CA ASP A 29 -4.20 -11.60 4.56
C ASP A 29 -2.93 -11.26 3.76
N SER A 30 -2.39 -12.26 3.05
CA SER A 30 -1.27 -12.07 2.13
C SER A 30 -1.59 -11.07 1.02
N ALA A 31 -2.79 -11.14 0.44
CA ALA A 31 -3.24 -10.21 -0.59
C ALA A 31 -3.32 -8.77 -0.06
N THR A 32 -3.84 -8.59 1.16
CA THR A 32 -3.89 -7.30 1.86
C THR A 32 -2.50 -6.73 2.05
N SER A 33 -1.56 -7.55 2.51
CA SER A 33 -0.16 -7.14 2.70
C SER A 33 0.44 -6.64 1.38
N ARG A 34 0.26 -7.38 0.29
CA ARG A 34 0.70 -6.96 -1.05
C ARG A 34 -0.01 -5.69 -1.53
N GLY A 35 -1.31 -5.56 -1.33
CA GLY A 35 -2.06 -4.35 -1.67
C GLY A 35 -1.47 -3.09 -1.03
N TYR A 36 -1.18 -3.14 0.28
CA TYR A 36 -0.49 -2.05 0.97
C TYR A 36 0.88 -1.75 0.37
N TYR A 37 1.72 -2.78 0.13
CA TYR A 37 3.07 -2.55 -0.40
C TYR A 37 3.05 -1.95 -1.82
N GLY A 38 2.05 -2.27 -2.65
CA GLY A 38 1.83 -1.61 -3.94
C GLY A 38 1.64 -0.10 -3.77
N MET A 39 0.72 0.31 -2.88
CA MET A 39 0.50 1.72 -2.56
C MET A 39 1.74 2.40 -1.97
N PHE A 40 2.47 1.67 -1.11
CA PHE A 40 3.68 2.16 -0.47
C PHE A 40 4.80 2.45 -1.48
N TYR A 41 5.00 1.59 -2.48
CA TYR A 41 6.00 1.82 -3.53
C TYR A 41 5.62 2.98 -4.44
N ILE A 42 4.34 3.15 -4.75
CA ILE A 42 3.85 4.33 -5.47
C ILE A 42 4.15 5.61 -4.67
N ALA A 43 3.76 5.66 -3.39
CA ALA A 43 4.04 6.82 -2.53
C ALA A 43 5.56 7.11 -2.41
N THR A 44 6.38 6.06 -2.36
CA THR A 44 7.85 6.19 -2.37
C THR A 44 8.35 6.76 -3.70
N ALA A 45 7.78 6.37 -4.84
CA ALA A 45 8.14 6.91 -6.14
C ALA A 45 7.79 8.41 -6.27
N PHE A 46 6.65 8.84 -5.72
CA PHE A 46 6.31 10.26 -5.65
C PHE A 46 7.37 11.05 -4.88
N LEU A 47 7.73 10.59 -3.68
CA LEU A 47 8.74 11.25 -2.84
C LEU A 47 10.13 11.24 -3.45
N GLU A 48 10.51 10.16 -4.14
CA GLU A 48 11.79 10.09 -4.86
C GLU A 48 11.89 11.19 -5.92
N GLY A 49 10.80 11.49 -6.62
CA GLY A 49 10.73 12.57 -7.60
C GLY A 49 10.98 13.96 -7.00
N GLU A 50 10.72 14.13 -5.70
CA GLU A 50 11.03 15.33 -4.92
C GLU A 50 12.41 15.26 -4.24
N LYS A 51 13.22 14.23 -4.57
CA LYS A 51 14.50 13.92 -3.94
C LYS A 51 14.39 13.63 -2.45
N LEU A 52 13.22 13.19 -1.99
CA LEU A 52 12.95 12.79 -0.60
C LEU A 52 13.05 11.26 -0.47
N SER A 53 13.66 10.80 0.62
CA SER A 53 13.80 9.38 0.92
C SER A 53 13.73 9.15 2.42
N TYR A 54 13.00 8.12 2.83
CA TYR A 54 12.78 7.80 4.24
C TYR A 54 12.97 6.31 4.49
N SER A 55 13.54 5.96 5.64
CA SER A 55 13.73 4.56 6.07
C SER A 55 12.53 4.00 6.84
N ARG A 56 11.67 4.86 7.37
CA ARG A 56 10.50 4.48 8.17
C ARG A 56 9.23 4.56 7.34
N HIS A 57 8.38 3.54 7.44
CA HIS A 57 7.09 3.51 6.75
C HIS A 57 6.19 4.70 7.13
N SER A 58 6.09 5.02 8.41
CA SER A 58 5.31 6.16 8.90
C SER A 58 5.78 7.49 8.33
N ALA A 59 7.09 7.65 8.10
CA ALA A 59 7.65 8.86 7.51
C ALA A 59 7.30 9.01 6.02
N VAL A 60 7.28 7.91 5.26
CA VAL A 60 6.81 7.91 3.86
C VAL A 60 5.35 8.34 3.80
N ILE A 61 4.48 7.76 4.63
CA ILE A 61 3.04 8.05 4.64
C ILE A 61 2.79 9.52 5.00
N ALA A 62 3.40 10.00 6.10
CA ALA A 62 3.27 11.38 6.54
C ALA A 62 3.78 12.37 5.47
N SER A 63 4.94 12.08 4.88
CA SER A 63 5.54 12.95 3.87
C SER A 63 4.73 12.96 2.58
N PHE A 64 4.16 11.83 2.15
CA PHE A 64 3.24 11.77 1.01
C PHE A 64 2.00 12.63 1.25
N GLY A 65 1.40 12.51 2.44
CA GLY A 65 0.27 13.34 2.86
C GLY A 65 0.59 14.83 2.84
N GLN A 66 1.76 15.22 3.37
CA GLN A 66 2.18 16.61 3.46
C GLN A 66 2.51 17.23 2.09
N ASN A 67 3.22 16.51 1.23
CA ASN A 67 3.78 17.05 -0.01
C ASN A 67 2.86 16.89 -1.24
N PHE A 68 1.91 15.95 -1.20
CA PHE A 68 1.05 15.66 -2.35
C PHE A 68 -0.45 15.77 -2.05
N ALA A 69 -0.94 15.09 -1.01
CA ALA A 69 -2.39 15.07 -0.75
C ALA A 69 -2.90 16.39 -0.16
N ARG A 70 -2.24 16.94 0.86
CA ARG A 70 -2.63 18.22 1.48
C ARG A 70 -2.59 19.40 0.50
N PRO A 71 -1.58 19.54 -0.38
CA PRO A 71 -1.56 20.57 -1.42
C PRO A 71 -2.46 20.25 -2.62
N LYS A 72 -3.20 19.13 -2.60
CA LYS A 72 -4.09 18.66 -3.69
C LYS A 72 -3.38 18.42 -5.02
N ARG A 73 -2.10 18.04 -4.99
CA ARG A 73 -1.37 17.55 -6.19
C ARG A 73 -1.82 16.14 -6.59
N VAL A 74 -2.41 15.43 -5.65
CA VAL A 74 -3.17 14.20 -5.84
C VAL A 74 -4.49 14.31 -5.06
N PRO A 75 -5.51 13.53 -5.41
CA PRO A 75 -6.74 13.43 -4.61
C PRO A 75 -6.44 13.10 -3.14
N ILE A 76 -7.12 13.80 -2.23
CA ILE A 76 -6.81 13.76 -0.80
C ILE A 76 -7.08 12.37 -0.18
N GLU A 77 -8.04 11.66 -0.76
CA GLU A 77 -8.42 10.29 -0.40
C GLU A 77 -7.27 9.30 -0.57
N PHE A 78 -6.29 9.55 -1.45
CA PHE A 78 -5.17 8.63 -1.63
C PHE A 78 -4.30 8.52 -0.39
N HIS A 79 -4.15 9.62 0.37
CA HIS A 79 -3.46 9.55 1.66
C HIS A 79 -4.29 8.80 2.70
N ARG A 80 -5.61 8.98 2.70
CA ARG A 80 -6.53 8.21 3.58
C ARG A 80 -6.43 6.72 3.29
N TYR A 81 -6.54 6.31 2.02
CA TYR A 81 -6.44 4.92 1.62
C TYR A 81 -5.10 4.31 2.01
N LEU A 82 -3.99 5.05 1.91
CA LEU A 82 -2.67 4.55 2.30
C LEU A 82 -2.58 4.29 3.82
N ILE A 83 -3.15 5.16 4.64
CA ILE A 83 -3.25 4.96 6.10
C ILE A 83 -4.13 3.75 6.42
N ASP A 84 -5.30 3.66 5.78
CA ASP A 84 -6.24 2.57 6.03
C ASP A 84 -5.63 1.22 5.62
N ALA A 85 -4.98 1.14 4.46
CA ALA A 85 -4.27 -0.04 4.00
C ALA A 85 -3.12 -0.44 4.95
N GLN A 86 -2.40 0.53 5.54
CA GLN A 86 -1.38 0.24 6.54
C GLN A 86 -1.98 -0.46 7.77
N ASN A 87 -3.12 0.05 8.25
CA ASN A 87 -3.81 -0.49 9.43
C ASN A 87 -4.40 -1.88 9.15
N ILE A 88 -5.01 -2.08 7.99
CA ILE A 88 -5.56 -3.39 7.59
C ILE A 88 -4.42 -4.39 7.42
N ARG A 89 -3.29 -4.00 6.80
CA ARG A 89 -2.10 -4.86 6.75
C ARG A 89 -1.62 -5.26 8.15
N LEU A 90 -1.51 -4.31 9.08
CA LEU A 90 -1.03 -4.62 10.44
C LEU A 90 -1.89 -5.70 11.10
N LYS A 91 -3.22 -5.66 10.89
CA LYS A 91 -4.11 -6.73 11.34
C LYS A 91 -3.83 -8.04 10.60
N ALA A 92 -3.83 -8.01 9.28
CA ALA A 92 -3.58 -9.20 8.46
C ALA A 92 -2.23 -9.89 8.74
N ASP A 93 -1.17 -9.13 8.99
CA ASP A 93 0.18 -9.67 9.19
C ASP A 93 0.43 -10.16 10.64
N TYR A 94 -0.32 -9.68 11.63
CA TYR A 94 -0.01 -9.91 13.05
C TYR A 94 -1.18 -10.42 13.90
N ASP A 95 -2.43 -10.24 13.50
CA ASP A 95 -3.57 -10.81 14.21
C ASP A 95 -3.70 -12.30 13.85
N VAL A 96 -3.64 -13.16 14.87
CA VAL A 96 -3.75 -14.62 14.72
C VAL A 96 -5.21 -15.05 14.53
N ILE A 97 -6.17 -14.17 14.84
CA ILE A 97 -7.60 -14.42 14.66
C ILE A 97 -7.97 -13.96 13.24
N SER A 98 -7.85 -14.87 12.28
CA SER A 98 -8.34 -14.62 10.92
C SER A 98 -9.86 -14.42 10.96
N CYS A 99 -10.35 -13.53 10.09
CA CYS A 99 -11.78 -13.30 9.92
C CYS A 99 -12.48 -14.65 9.68
N PRO A 100 -13.46 -15.06 10.51
CA PRO A 100 -14.18 -16.31 10.26
C PRO A 100 -14.83 -16.17 8.88
N VAL A 101 -14.47 -17.08 7.97
CA VAL A 101 -15.17 -17.25 6.69
C VAL A 101 -16.64 -17.35 7.03
N ALA A 102 -17.47 -16.48 6.45
CA ALA A 102 -18.90 -16.48 6.69
C ALA A 102 -19.42 -17.90 6.50
N SER A 103 -19.81 -18.53 7.60
CA SER A 103 -20.49 -19.82 7.61
C SER A 103 -21.70 -19.69 6.69
N GLU A 104 -21.73 -20.48 5.62
CA GLU A 104 -22.89 -20.64 4.77
C GLU A 104 -24.06 -21.02 5.68
N ARG A 105 -25.04 -20.12 5.76
CA ARG A 105 -26.34 -20.43 6.35
C ARG A 105 -27.01 -21.45 5.43
N VAL A 106 -27.00 -22.71 5.84
CA VAL A 106 -27.96 -23.73 5.43
C VAL A 106 -29.09 -23.76 6.44
#